data_AF-A0A2V6N4C7-F1
#
_entry.id   AF-A0A2V6N4C7-F1
#
_cell.length_a   1.000
_cell.length_b   1.000
_cell.length_c   1.000
_cell.angle_alpha   90.00
_cell.angle_beta   90.00
_cell.angle_gamma   90.00
#
_symmetry.space_group_name_H-M   'P 1'
#
loop_
_entity.id
_entity.type
_entity.pdbx_description
1 polymer ?
#
loop_
_entity_poly.entity_id
_entity_poly.type
_entity_poly.pdbx_seq_one_letter_code
_entity_poly.pdbx_strand_id
1 'polypeptide(L)'
;MSITNKSGDAEKWSRQAARGGRQYIVAAGGDGTLNEVVNGVARTRHKPCIGILPLGTGNDFARTLGLPFSIEENIDILRAGKTRAIDIVSVQSDR
;
A
#
# COMPACT_ATOMS: atom_id res chain seq x y z
N MET A 1 10.54 -4.59 -8.83
CA MET A 1 9.81 -3.31 -8.95
C MET A 1 8.81 -3.45 -10.08
N SER A 2 7.60 -2.92 -9.93
CA SER A 2 6.54 -3.06 -10.92
C SER A 2 5.89 -1.68 -11.15
N ILE A 3 5.69 -1.27 -12.41
CA ILE A 3 5.12 0.04 -12.79
C ILE A 3 3.69 -0.10 -13.34
N THR A 4 2.69 0.36 -12.60
CA THR A 4 1.28 0.18 -12.96
C THR A 4 0.90 1.05 -14.14
N ASN A 5 0.11 0.54 -15.08
CA ASN A 5 -0.34 1.29 -16.26
C ASN A 5 -1.83 1.60 -16.23
N LYS A 6 -2.62 0.78 -15.52
CA LYS A 6 -4.07 0.95 -15.40
C LYS A 6 -4.58 0.47 -14.04
N SER A 7 -5.82 0.84 -13.72
CA SER A 7 -6.51 0.37 -12.53
C SER A 7 -6.54 -1.16 -12.46
N GLY A 8 -6.32 -1.68 -11.25
CA GLY A 8 -6.24 -3.10 -10.93
C GLY A 8 -4.85 -3.73 -11.07
N ASP A 9 -3.89 -3.03 -11.68
CA ASP A 9 -2.51 -3.53 -11.79
C ASP A 9 -1.85 -3.68 -10.41
N ALA A 10 -2.04 -2.70 -9.50
CA ALA A 10 -1.42 -2.74 -8.19
C ALA A 10 -2.03 -3.87 -7.34
N GLU A 11 -3.35 -4.10 -7.47
CA GLU A 11 -4.04 -5.22 -6.82
C GLU A 11 -3.50 -6.56 -7.31
N LYS A 12 -3.40 -6.73 -8.63
CA LYS A 12 -2.88 -7.95 -9.26
C LYS A 12 -1.46 -8.25 -8.77
N TRP A 13 -0.58 -7.25 -8.78
CA TRP A 13 0.83 -7.45 -8.46
C TRP A 13 1.09 -7.62 -6.97
N SER A 14 0.39 -6.87 -6.11
CA SER A 14 0.49 -7.03 -4.67
C SER A 14 0.00 -8.41 -4.23
N ARG A 15 -1.07 -8.93 -4.85
CA ARG A 15 -1.53 -10.31 -4.64
C ARG A 15 -0.47 -11.34 -5.03
N GLN A 16 0.18 -11.17 -6.18
CA GLN A 16 1.26 -12.06 -6.63
C GLN A 16 2.48 -11.99 -5.69
N ALA A 17 2.84 -10.78 -5.25
CA ALA A 17 3.93 -10.58 -4.31
C ALA A 17 3.64 -11.26 -2.96
N ALA A 18 2.45 -11.04 -2.39
CA ALA A 18 2.04 -11.69 -1.14
C ALA A 18 2.03 -13.22 -1.26
N ARG A 19 1.48 -13.78 -2.35
CA ARG A 19 1.49 -15.23 -2.60
C ARG A 19 2.89 -15.80 -2.75
N GLY A 20 3.83 -15.03 -3.29
CA GLY A 20 5.23 -15.43 -3.38
C GLY A 20 6.06 -15.09 -2.13
N GLY A 21 5.42 -14.85 -0.97
CA GLY A 21 6.11 -14.75 0.33
C GLY A 21 6.91 -13.48 0.56
N ARG A 22 6.64 -12.39 -0.18
CA ARG A 22 7.34 -11.12 0.04
C ARG A 22 6.94 -10.56 1.40
N GLN A 23 7.91 -10.10 2.18
CA GLN A 23 7.67 -9.58 3.53
C GLN A 23 7.16 -8.14 3.53
N TYR A 24 7.51 -7.38 2.49
CA TYR A 24 7.17 -5.96 2.36
C TYR A 24 6.63 -5.66 0.97
N ILE A 25 5.65 -4.75 0.90
CA ILE A 25 5.16 -4.13 -0.32
C ILE A 25 5.07 -2.63 -0.05
N VAL A 26 5.69 -1.81 -0.90
CA VAL A 26 5.58 -0.35 -0.79
C VAL A 26 4.67 0.17 -1.90
N ALA A 27 3.57 0.82 -1.52
CA ALA A 27 2.70 1.53 -2.43
C ALA A 27 3.24 2.94 -2.67
N ALA A 28 3.82 3.18 -3.85
CA ALA A 28 4.30 4.48 -4.27
C ALA A 28 3.27 5.11 -5.22
N GLY A 29 2.44 6.01 -4.71
CA GLY A 29 1.27 6.53 -5.42
C GLY A 29 0.31 7.27 -4.50
N GLY A 30 -0.96 7.35 -4.92
CA GLY A 30 -2.04 7.94 -4.13
C GLY A 30 -2.87 6.92 -3.35
N ASP A 31 -3.98 7.39 -2.75
CA ASP A 31 -4.89 6.54 -1.97
C ASP A 31 -5.50 5.40 -2.80
N GLY A 32 -5.74 5.63 -4.10
CA GLY A 32 -6.20 4.57 -5.02
C GLY A 32 -5.19 3.44 -5.18
N THR A 33 -3.90 3.76 -5.33
CA THR A 33 -2.83 2.76 -5.39
C THR A 33 -2.72 1.98 -4.08
N LEU A 34 -2.80 2.68 -2.95
CA LEU A 34 -2.83 2.03 -1.64
C LEU A 34 -4.04 1.09 -1.49
N ASN A 35 -5.22 1.55 -1.90
CA ASN A 35 -6.45 0.76 -1.84
C ASN A 35 -6.33 -0.53 -2.66
N GLU A 36 -5.81 -0.46 -3.88
CA GLU A 36 -5.56 -1.62 -4.71
C GLU A 36 -4.56 -2.59 -4.07
N VAL A 37 -3.46 -2.08 -3.50
CA VAL A 37 -2.47 -2.91 -2.79
C VAL A 37 -3.11 -3.63 -1.60
N VAL A 38 -3.89 -2.92 -0.78
CA VAL A 38 -4.62 -3.50 0.34
C VAL A 38 -5.58 -4.59 -0.13
N ASN A 39 -6.38 -4.34 -1.18
CA ASN A 39 -7.30 -5.34 -1.75
C ASN A 39 -6.57 -6.58 -2.30
N GLY A 40 -5.38 -6.39 -2.86
CA GLY A 40 -4.57 -7.49 -3.38
C GLY A 40 -4.04 -8.40 -2.26
N VAL A 41 -3.65 -7.80 -1.13
CA VAL A 41 -3.08 -8.50 0.03
C VAL A 41 -4.16 -9.06 0.98
N ALA A 42 -5.26 -8.34 1.18
CA ALA A 42 -6.32 -8.65 2.15
C ALA A 42 -6.93 -10.05 1.97
N ARG A 43 -6.90 -10.61 0.75
CA ARG A 43 -7.44 -11.94 0.43
C ARG A 43 -6.39 -13.07 0.41
N THR A 44 -5.14 -12.79 0.76
CA THR A 44 -4.04 -13.79 0.75
C THR A 44 -3.74 -14.32 2.15
N ARG A 45 -3.16 -15.53 2.27
CA ARG A 45 -2.76 -16.10 3.58
C ARG A 45 -1.59 -15.36 4.19
N HIS A 46 -0.58 -15.02 3.38
CA HIS A 46 0.58 -14.25 3.82
C HIS A 46 0.28 -12.75 3.77
N LYS A 47 0.53 -12.03 4.87
CA LYS A 47 0.27 -10.60 4.98
C LYS A 47 1.61 -9.83 5.03
N PRO A 48 2.15 -9.37 3.90
CA PRO A 48 3.27 -8.44 3.92
C PRO A 48 2.93 -7.17 4.71
N CYS A 49 3.95 -6.58 5.33
CA CYS A 49 3.87 -5.20 5.81
C CYS A 49 3.74 -4.26 4.61
N ILE A 50 2.80 -3.33 4.68
CA ILE A 50 2.57 -2.34 3.63
C ILE A 50 3.24 -1.02 4.03
N GLY A 51 4.16 -0.58 3.20
CA GLY A 51 4.74 0.77 3.25
C GLY A 51 4.03 1.70 2.29
N ILE A 52 4.09 3.00 2.56
CA ILE A 52 3.48 4.04 1.74
C ILE A 52 4.56 5.04 1.35
N LEU A 53 4.62 5.38 0.07
CA LEU A 53 5.34 6.55 -0.42
C LEU A 53 4.30 7.46 -1.10
N PRO A 54 3.90 8.57 -0.45
CA PRO A 54 2.78 9.39 -0.89
C PRO A 54 3.18 10.24 -2.11
N LEU A 55 2.87 9.74 -3.30
CA LEU A 55 3.19 10.39 -4.59
C LEU A 55 1.95 10.88 -5.34
N GLY A 56 0.75 10.68 -4.78
CA GLY A 56 -0.50 11.20 -5.34
C GLY A 56 -0.79 12.65 -4.95
N THR A 57 -1.90 13.20 -5.45
CA THR A 57 -2.34 14.57 -5.13
C THR A 57 -3.05 14.66 -3.77
N GLY A 58 -3.89 13.67 -3.47
CA GLY A 58 -4.60 13.50 -2.20
C GLY A 58 -3.68 12.96 -1.11
N ASN A 59 -3.47 11.66 -1.03
CA ASN A 59 -2.68 11.01 0.04
C ASN A 59 -3.30 11.24 1.43
N ASP A 60 -4.63 11.24 1.51
CA ASP A 60 -5.36 11.53 2.74
C ASP A 60 -5.06 10.50 3.83
N PHE A 61 -4.83 9.24 3.44
CA PHE A 61 -4.43 8.21 4.39
C PHE A 61 -3.04 8.51 4.98
N ALA A 62 -2.06 8.88 4.14
CA ALA A 62 -0.72 9.24 4.61
C ALA A 62 -0.76 10.45 5.56
N ARG A 63 -1.55 11.48 5.23
CA ARG A 63 -1.76 12.66 6.10
C ARG A 63 -2.40 12.28 7.44
N THR A 64 -3.40 11.41 7.43
CA THR A 64 -4.06 10.92 8.65
C THR A 64 -3.09 10.16 9.55
N LEU A 65 -2.12 9.45 8.96
CA LEU A 65 -1.06 8.78 9.73
C LEU A 65 0.05 9.73 10.22
N GLY A 66 -0.02 11.02 9.86
CA GLY A 66 1.00 12.02 10.19
C GLY A 66 2.30 11.85 9.40
N LEU A 67 2.25 11.24 8.22
CA LEU A 67 3.42 11.10 7.36
C LEU A 67 3.84 12.47 6.78
N PRO A 68 5.14 12.70 6.61
CA PRO A 68 5.65 13.96 6.08
C PRO A 68 5.32 14.13 4.59
N PHE A 69 5.49 15.34 4.08
CA PHE A 69 5.36 15.63 2.64
C PHE A 69 6.65 15.36 1.86
N SER A 70 7.81 15.41 2.51
CA SER A 70 9.11 15.14 1.86
C SER A 70 9.22 13.66 1.49
N ILE A 71 9.64 13.40 0.26
CA ILE A 71 9.91 12.05 -0.22
C ILE A 71 11.07 11.44 0.56
N GLU A 72 12.11 12.23 0.83
CA GLU A 72 13.31 11.83 1.56
C GLU A 72 12.96 11.39 3.00
N GLU A 73 12.17 12.18 3.72
CA GLU A 73 11.72 11.84 5.07
C GLU A 73 10.86 10.56 5.08
N ASN A 74 9.99 10.37 4.08
CA ASN A 74 9.21 9.13 3.95
C ASN A 74 10.11 7.92 3.66
N ILE A 75 11.16 8.08 2.86
CA ILE A 75 12.14 7.02 2.61
C ILE A 75 12.85 6.62 3.91
N ASP A 76 13.21 7.58 4.75
CA ASP A 76 13.83 7.30 6.04
C ASP A 76 12.88 6.58 7.00
N ILE A 77 11.58 6.94 7.00
CA ILE A 77 10.55 6.20 7.74
C ILE A 77 10.45 4.75 7.26
N LEU A 78 10.43 4.52 5.95
CA LEU A 78 10.38 3.18 5.37
C LEU A 78 11.63 2.36 5.76
N ARG A 79 12.81 2.97 5.74
CA ARG A 79 14.08 2.34 6.16
C ARG A 79 14.11 2.00 7.64
N ALA A 80 13.52 2.84 8.49
CA ALA A 80 13.44 2.59 9.92
C ALA A 80 12.62 1.33 10.25
N GLY A 81 11.72 0.90 9.36
CA GLY A 81 11.04 -0.40 9.43
C GLY A 81 10.11 -0.58 10.63
N LYS A 82 9.72 0.52 11.31
CA LYS A 82 8.76 0.47 12.41
C LYS A 82 7.36 0.24 11.87
N THR A 83 6.71 -0.81 12.32
CA THR A 83 5.38 -1.21 11.84
C THR A 83 4.35 -1.16 12.97
N ARG A 84 3.09 -1.01 12.59
CA ARG A 84 1.93 -1.14 13.47
C ARG A 84 0.80 -1.84 12.73
N ALA A 85 -0.05 -2.55 13.46
CA ALA A 85 -1.27 -3.09 12.89
C ALA A 85 -2.24 -1.94 12.58
N ILE A 86 -2.93 -2.05 11.44
CA ILE A 86 -3.99 -1.13 11.03
C ILE A 86 -5.17 -1.99 10.57
N ASP A 87 -6.36 -1.68 11.07
CA ASP A 87 -7.58 -2.37 10.67
C ASP A 87 -7.97 -1.99 9.24
N ILE A 88 -8.53 -2.96 8.53
CA ILE A 88 -9.11 -2.74 7.21
C ILE A 88 -10.60 -3.00 7.27
N VAL A 89 -11.37 -2.17 6.56
CA VAL A 89 -12.80 -2.37 6.38
C VAL A 89 -13.02 -3.01 5.01
N SER A 90 -13.73 -4.13 5.00
CA SER A 90 -14.16 -4.78 3.75
C SER A 90 -15.63 -4.43 3.48
N VAL A 91 -15.90 -3.93 2.27
CA VAL A 91 -17.24 -3.65 1.80
C VAL A 91 -17.45 -4.38 0.48
N GLN A 92 -18.60 -5.02 0.33
CA GLN A 92 -19.11 -5.53 -0.93
C GLN A 92 -20.37 -4.75 -1.28
N SER A 93 -20.51 -4.40 -2.55
CA SER A 93 -21.66 -3.66 -3.07
C SER A 93 -22.17 -4.39 -4.29
N ASP A 94 -23.48 -4.54 -4.39
CA ASP A 94 -24.17 -5.20 -5.50
C ASP A 94 -24.47 -4.24 -6.67
N ARG A 95 -24.01 -2.99 -6.56
CA ARG A 95 -24.05 -1.99 -7.63
C ARG A 95 -22.94 -2.21 -8.65
#